data_AF-A0A8B3LZM7-F1
#
_entry.id   AF-A0A8B3LZM7-F1
#
_cell.length_a   1.000
_cell.length_b   1.000
_cell.length_c   1.000
_cell.angle_alpha   90.00
_cell.angle_beta   90.00
_cell.angle_gamma   90.00
#
_symmetry.space_group_name_H-M   'P 1'
#
loop_
_entity.id
_entity.type
_entity.pdbx_description
1 polymer ?
#
loop_
_entity_poly.entity_id
_entity_poly.type
_entity_poly.pdbx_seq_one_letter_code
_entity_poly.pdbx_strand_id
1 'polypeptide(L)'
;MNDFSWSASEKKLARHAFDKALEAALAKTMAEFKSKASAVTVPSQMWELEAYLREQRRDIDRTFDYRYSQLLYVFAHLIRAGYLDEKLLAGLAQDKLDAIRRDLAFAAGRPASG
;
A
#
# COMPACT_ATOMS: atom_id res chain seq x y z
N MET A 1 -7.53 17.02 -11.50
CA MET A 1 -7.31 15.56 -11.64
C MET A 1 -6.99 15.31 -13.09
N ASN A 2 -5.82 14.78 -13.40
CA ASN A 2 -5.53 14.28 -14.74
C ASN A 2 -6.33 12.99 -14.89
N ASP A 3 -7.34 12.98 -15.76
CA ASP A 3 -8.02 11.74 -16.12
C ASP A 3 -7.09 10.94 -17.01
N PHE A 4 -6.34 10.03 -16.41
CA PHE A 4 -5.51 9.09 -17.15
C PHE A 4 -6.41 8.08 -17.84
N SER A 5 -6.32 7.98 -19.17
CA SER A 5 -6.95 6.87 -19.90
C SER A 5 -6.21 5.57 -19.58
N TRP A 6 -6.96 4.53 -19.22
CA TRP A 6 -6.45 3.20 -18.92
C TRP A 6 -6.80 2.22 -20.05
N SER A 7 -5.79 1.71 -20.75
CA SER A 7 -5.97 0.62 -21.71
C SER A 7 -6.30 -0.70 -21.01
N ALA A 8 -6.82 -1.69 -21.76
CA ALA A 8 -7.13 -3.01 -21.21
C ALA A 8 -5.90 -3.69 -20.60
N SER A 9 -4.74 -3.58 -21.26
CA SER A 9 -3.47 -4.13 -20.77
C SER A 9 -3.01 -3.46 -19.48
N GLU A 10 -3.09 -2.12 -19.40
CA GLU A 10 -2.74 -1.39 -18.18
C GLU A 10 -3.68 -1.72 -17.02
N LYS A 11 -4.99 -1.87 -17.27
CA LYS A 11 -5.95 -2.28 -16.23
C LYS A 11 -5.59 -3.65 -15.65
N LYS A 12 -5.23 -4.61 -16.51
CA LYS A 12 -4.82 -5.95 -16.09
C LYS A 12 -3.53 -5.91 -15.27
N LEU A 13 -2.53 -5.16 -15.73
CA LEU A 13 -1.27 -4.97 -15.01
C LEU A 13 -1.49 -4.30 -13.65
N ALA A 14 -2.26 -3.22 -13.61
CA ALA A 14 -2.54 -2.47 -12.40
C ALA A 14 -3.30 -3.31 -11.39
N ARG A 15 -4.27 -4.12 -11.84
CA ARG A 15 -4.95 -5.08 -10.97
C ARG A 15 -3.98 -6.07 -10.36
N HIS A 16 -3.11 -6.66 -11.19
CA HIS A 16 -2.12 -7.62 -10.73
C HIS A 16 -1.15 -7.02 -9.70
N ALA A 17 -0.63 -5.82 -9.97
CA ALA A 17 0.28 -5.13 -9.06
C ALA A 17 -0.41 -4.75 -7.73
N PHE A 18 -1.66 -4.30 -7.79
CA PHE A 18 -2.46 -3.99 -6.61
C PHE A 18 -2.72 -5.23 -5.74
N ASP A 19 -3.14 -6.34 -6.35
CA ASP A 19 -3.39 -7.60 -5.64
C ASP A 19 -2.10 -8.12 -4.99
N LYS A 20 -0.96 -8.05 -5.71
CA LYS A 20 0.36 -8.42 -5.17
C LYS A 20 0.77 -7.57 -3.97
N ALA A 21 0.51 -6.27 -4.02
CA ALA A 21 0.79 -5.37 -2.91
C ALA A 21 -0.13 -5.66 -1.71
N LEU A 22 -1.39 -6.02 -1.94
CA LEU A 22 -2.33 -6.39 -0.87
C LEU A 22 -1.91 -7.70 -0.21
N GLU A 23 -1.50 -8.70 -1.00
CA GLU A 23 -0.93 -9.95 -0.50
C GLU A 23 0.31 -9.67 0.38
N ALA A 24 1.22 -8.79 -0.07
CA ALA A 24 2.42 -8.43 0.68
C ALA A 24 2.09 -7.70 2.00
N ALA A 25 1.14 -6.76 1.98
CA ALA A 25 0.69 -6.05 3.16
C ALA A 25 0.07 -7.01 4.19
N LEU A 26 -0.84 -7.88 3.76
CA LEU A 26 -1.47 -8.87 4.63
C LEU A 26 -0.44 -9.87 5.20
N ALA A 27 0.52 -10.32 4.39
CA ALA A 27 1.58 -11.22 4.84
C ALA A 27 2.45 -10.56 5.92
N LYS A 28 2.79 -9.27 5.75
CA LYS A 28 3.54 -8.50 6.75
C LYS A 28 2.73 -8.34 8.04
N THR A 29 1.47 -7.92 7.95
CA THR A 29 0.58 -7.80 9.12
C THR A 29 0.45 -9.13 9.85
N MET A 30 0.33 -10.25 9.13
CA MET A 30 0.27 -11.59 9.72
C MET A 30 1.59 -11.97 10.43
N ALA A 31 2.74 -11.66 9.85
CA ALA A 31 4.04 -11.92 10.49
C ALA A 31 4.21 -11.11 11.79
N GLU A 32 3.87 -9.81 11.74
CA GLU A 32 3.91 -8.93 12.92
C GLU A 32 2.92 -9.37 14.00
N PHE A 33 1.70 -9.78 13.61
CA PHE A 33 0.73 -10.36 14.53
C PHE A 33 1.30 -11.59 15.24
N LYS A 34 1.87 -12.55 14.50
CA LYS A 34 2.47 -13.76 15.08
C LYS A 34 3.58 -13.41 16.08
N SER A 35 4.45 -12.46 15.72
CA SER A 35 5.53 -12.01 16.60
C SER A 35 5.01 -11.35 17.88
N LYS A 36 3.97 -10.50 17.79
CA LYS A 36 3.37 -9.85 18.95
C LYS A 36 2.61 -10.86 19.81
N ALA A 37 1.85 -11.76 19.20
CA ALA A 37 1.12 -12.82 19.89
C ALA A 37 2.04 -13.74 20.70
N SER A 38 3.21 -14.12 20.16
CA SER A 38 4.18 -14.93 20.90
C SER A 38 4.81 -14.22 22.09
N ALA A 39 4.74 -12.88 22.15
CA ALA A 39 5.28 -12.07 23.24
C ALA A 39 4.24 -11.73 24.33
N VAL A 40 2.97 -12.11 24.14
CA VAL A 40 1.90 -11.88 25.14
C VAL A 40 2.13 -12.80 26.35
N THR A 41 2.29 -12.20 27.53
CA THR A 41 2.49 -12.92 28.80
C THR A 41 1.34 -12.74 29.78
N VAL A 42 0.48 -11.72 29.59
CA VAL A 42 -0.67 -11.44 30.47
C VAL A 42 -1.94 -11.13 29.67
N PRO A 43 -3.14 -11.39 30.22
CA PRO A 43 -4.39 -11.18 29.49
C PRO A 43 -4.64 -9.76 28.98
N SER A 44 -4.17 -8.72 29.67
CA SER A 44 -4.36 -7.32 29.24
C SER A 44 -3.70 -7.02 27.89
N GLN A 45 -2.54 -7.63 27.61
CA GLN A 45 -1.82 -7.47 26.35
C GLN A 45 -2.57 -8.10 25.16
N MET A 46 -3.51 -9.02 25.40
CA MET A 46 -4.39 -9.53 24.34
C MET A 46 -5.24 -8.41 23.73
N TRP A 47 -5.69 -7.46 24.54
CA TRP A 47 -6.49 -6.32 24.08
C TRP A 47 -5.65 -5.28 23.34
N GLU A 48 -4.39 -5.10 23.72
CA GLU A 48 -3.44 -4.27 22.97
C GLU A 48 -3.17 -4.85 21.58
N LEU A 49 -3.02 -6.18 21.49
CA LEU A 49 -2.86 -6.88 20.22
C LEU A 49 -4.12 -6.78 19.34
N GLU A 50 -5.30 -6.85 19.94
CA GLU A 50 -6.58 -6.67 19.27
C GLU A 50 -6.72 -5.25 18.70
N ALA A 51 -6.38 -4.24 19.50
CA ALA A 51 -6.39 -2.83 19.08
C ALA A 51 -5.42 -2.59 17.92
N TYR A 52 -4.22 -3.17 17.99
CA TYR A 52 -3.25 -3.15 16.90
C TYR A 52 -3.85 -3.74 15.61
N LEU A 53 -4.49 -4.92 15.67
CA LEU A 53 -5.11 -5.54 14.50
C LEU A 53 -6.24 -4.70 13.91
N ARG A 54 -7.06 -4.04 14.75
CA ARG A 54 -8.10 -3.11 14.28
C ARG A 54 -7.50 -1.93 13.53
N GLU A 55 -6.42 -1.37 14.04
CA GLU A 55 -5.70 -0.27 13.37
C GLU A 55 -5.13 -0.72 12.03
N GLN A 56 -4.43 -1.85 11.99
CA GLN A 56 -3.88 -2.40 10.74
C GLN A 56 -4.97 -2.63 9.68
N ARG A 57 -6.12 -3.21 10.08
CA ARG A 57 -7.25 -3.40 9.17
C ARG A 57 -7.76 -2.07 8.60
N ARG A 58 -7.97 -1.08 9.46
CA ARG A 58 -8.45 0.25 9.05
C ARG A 58 -7.46 0.93 8.10
N ASP A 59 -6.17 0.80 8.35
CA ASP A 59 -5.14 1.43 7.53
C ASP A 59 -5.02 0.74 6.16
N ILE A 60 -5.12 -0.59 6.11
CA ILE A 60 -5.23 -1.34 4.84
C ILE A 60 -6.49 -0.92 4.08
N ASP A 61 -7.66 -0.90 4.72
CA ASP A 61 -8.93 -0.54 4.09
C ASP A 61 -8.91 0.90 3.52
N ARG A 62 -8.21 1.82 4.19
CA ARG A 62 -8.02 3.20 3.71
C ARG A 62 -7.02 3.33 2.58
N THR A 63 -5.95 2.53 2.61
CA THR A 63 -4.85 2.61 1.67
C THR A 63 -5.18 1.94 0.34
N PHE A 64 -5.84 0.79 0.39
CA PHE A 64 -6.14 -0.04 -0.77
C PHE A 64 -7.45 0.39 -1.46
N ASP A 65 -7.44 1.61 -2.00
CA ASP A 65 -8.55 2.17 -2.78
C ASP A 65 -8.39 1.85 -4.29
N TYR A 66 -9.14 0.85 -4.77
CA TYR A 66 -9.09 0.42 -6.17
C TYR A 66 -9.98 1.26 -7.10
N ARG A 67 -9.86 2.59 -7.05
CA ARG A 67 -10.47 3.51 -8.02
C ARG A 67 -9.40 4.02 -8.97
N TYR A 68 -9.63 3.92 -10.28
CA TYR A 68 -8.64 4.33 -11.29
C TYR A 68 -8.18 5.79 -11.17
N SER A 69 -9.04 6.68 -10.66
CA SER A 69 -8.69 8.08 -10.39
C SER A 69 -7.75 8.27 -9.19
N GLN A 70 -7.65 7.28 -8.30
CA GLN A 70 -6.77 7.28 -7.12
C GLN A 70 -5.55 6.37 -7.31
N LEU A 71 -5.59 5.47 -8.29
CA LEU A 71 -4.71 4.31 -8.35
C LEU A 71 -3.22 4.66 -8.45
N LEU A 72 -2.87 5.75 -9.14
CA LEU A 72 -1.47 6.20 -9.22
C LEU A 72 -0.94 6.70 -7.88
N TYR A 73 -1.76 7.45 -7.13
CA TYR A 73 -1.42 7.90 -5.77
C TYR A 73 -1.30 6.70 -4.82
N VAL A 74 -2.22 5.74 -4.92
CA VAL A 74 -2.17 4.49 -4.16
C VAL A 74 -0.88 3.72 -4.46
N PHE A 75 -0.49 3.57 -5.73
CA PHE A 75 0.78 2.92 -6.07
C PHE A 75 2.01 3.62 -5.51
N ALA A 76 2.07 4.95 -5.57
CA ALA A 76 3.15 5.71 -4.94
C ALA A 76 3.20 5.45 -3.42
N HIS A 77 2.05 5.45 -2.75
CA HIS A 77 1.96 5.15 -1.33
C HIS A 77 2.43 3.72 -1.02
N LEU A 78 1.99 2.73 -1.79
CA LEU A 78 2.36 1.32 -1.61
C LEU A 78 3.86 1.06 -1.86
N ILE A 79 4.46 1.75 -2.83
CA ILE A 79 5.91 1.69 -3.06
C ILE A 79 6.66 2.27 -1.86
N ARG A 80 6.25 3.45 -1.38
CA ARG A 80 6.86 4.08 -0.20
C ARG A 80 6.72 3.22 1.06
N ALA A 81 5.58 2.55 1.23
CA ALA A 81 5.32 1.65 2.36
C ALA A 81 6.06 0.30 2.24
N GLY A 82 6.72 0.04 1.10
CA GLY A 82 7.46 -1.20 0.83
C GLY A 82 6.57 -2.40 0.48
N TYR A 83 5.31 -2.17 0.11
CA TYR A 83 4.38 -3.22 -0.30
C TYR A 83 4.42 -3.50 -1.81
N LEU A 84 4.94 -2.58 -2.61
CA LEU A 84 4.97 -2.68 -4.07
C LEU A 84 6.36 -2.36 -4.61
N ASP A 85 6.90 -3.23 -5.47
CA ASP A 85 8.07 -2.90 -6.29
C ASP A 85 7.60 -2.15 -7.55
N GLU A 86 8.17 -0.96 -7.81
CA GLU A 86 7.87 -0.16 -9.00
C GLU A 86 8.04 -0.95 -10.30
N LYS A 87 8.94 -1.96 -10.34
CA LYS A 87 9.13 -2.83 -11.50
C LYS A 87 7.87 -3.57 -11.92
N LEU A 88 6.95 -3.85 -10.99
CA LEU A 88 5.66 -4.47 -11.31
C LEU A 88 4.72 -3.54 -12.10
N LEU A 89 5.08 -2.26 -12.24
CA LEU A 89 4.35 -1.25 -13.01
C LEU A 89 4.99 -0.91 -14.36
N ALA A 90 6.08 -1.58 -14.75
CA ALA A 90 6.87 -1.22 -15.94
C ALA A 90 6.10 -1.25 -17.29
N GLY A 91 4.94 -1.89 -17.35
CA GLY A 91 4.07 -1.88 -18.53
C GLY A 91 3.03 -0.75 -18.58
N LEU A 92 3.04 0.18 -17.62
CA LEU A 92 2.23 1.40 -17.68
C LEU A 92 2.84 2.43 -18.64
N ALA A 93 2.00 3.27 -19.21
CA ALA A 93 2.46 4.42 -19.98
C ALA A 93 3.36 5.36 -19.14
N GLN A 94 4.32 6.01 -19.82
CA GLN A 94 5.36 6.81 -19.16
C GLN A 94 4.78 7.96 -18.33
N ASP A 95 3.71 8.60 -18.79
CA ASP A 95 3.01 9.67 -18.08
C ASP A 95 2.47 9.25 -16.70
N LYS A 96 1.98 8.01 -16.59
CA LYS A 96 1.53 7.40 -15.33
C LYS A 96 2.70 7.08 -14.41
N LEU A 97 3.78 6.51 -14.96
CA LEU A 97 5.00 6.23 -14.20
C LEU A 97 5.60 7.52 -13.63
N ASP A 98 5.64 8.58 -14.43
CA ASP A 98 6.13 9.88 -14.00
C ASP A 98 5.24 10.50 -12.92
N ALA A 99 3.92 10.29 -12.98
CA ALA A 99 3.01 10.72 -11.92
C ALA A 99 3.30 10.01 -10.60
N ILE A 100 3.48 8.69 -10.62
CA ILE A 100 3.84 7.90 -9.43
C ILE A 100 5.17 8.40 -8.84
N ARG A 101 6.19 8.63 -9.67
CA ARG A 101 7.51 9.12 -9.23
C ARG A 101 7.46 10.53 -8.66
N ARG A 102 6.62 11.42 -9.23
CA ARG A 102 6.40 12.76 -8.67
C ARG A 102 5.78 12.68 -7.27
N ASP A 103 4.79 11.83 -7.09
CA ASP A 103 4.15 11.63 -5.78
C ASP A 103 5.14 11.05 -4.75
N LEU A 104 5.99 10.10 -5.16
CA LEU A 104 7.08 9.56 -4.34
C LEU A 104 8.09 10.65 -3.93
N ALA A 105 8.55 11.46 -4.88
CA ALA A 105 9.49 12.55 -4.62
C ALA A 105 8.88 13.62 -3.70
N PHE A 106 7.62 13.98 -3.92
CA PHE A 106 6.88 14.91 -3.06
C PHE A 106 6.77 14.39 -1.62
N ALA A 107 6.47 13.11 -1.45
CA ALA A 107 6.39 12.47 -0.14
C ALA A 107 7.75 12.37 0.57
N ALA A 108 8.85 12.22 -0.17
CA ALA A 108 10.21 12.17 0.38
C ALA A 108 10.74 13.56 0.79
N GLY A 109 10.32 14.63 0.12
CA GLY A 109 10.74 16.01 0.42
C GLY A 109 10.03 16.64 1.62
N ARG A 110 9.02 15.98 2.20
CA ARG A 110 8.31 16.49 3.37
C ARG A 110 8.98 15.96 4.65
N PRO A 111 9.47 16.83 5.57
CA PRO A 111 9.92 16.35 6.87
C PRO A 111 8.76 15.64 7.56
N ALA A 112 9.02 14.44 8.11
CA ALA A 112 8.06 13.73 8.93
C ALA A 112 7.62 14.70 10.03
N SER A 113 6.39 15.20 9.92
CA SER A 113 5.81 16.07 10.93
C SER A 113 5.70 15.19 12.18
N GLY A 114 6.49 15.54 13.20
CA GLY A 114 6.55 14.85 14.48
C GLY A 114 5.27 14.96 15.29
#